data_AF-D2QC24-F1
#
_entry.id   AF-D2QC24-F1
#
_cell.length_a   1.000
_cell.length_b   1.000
_cell.length_c   1.000
_cell.angle_alpha   90.00
_cell.angle_beta   90.00
_cell.angle_gamma   90.00
#
_symmetry.space_group_name_H-M   'P 1'
#
loop_
_entity.id
_entity.type
_entity.pdbx_description
1 polymer ?
#
loop_
_entity_poly.entity_id
_entity_poly.type
_entity_poly.pdbx_seq_one_letter_code
_entity_poly.pdbx_strand_id
1 'polypeptide(L)'
;MKTSIKSGLAVAFTFLMFAALQPAQAQTLAKNGQWLEKQFDQLIKDKKDNEAPKFTFKGCQMNMDLDTKDKEVSVGMHMGWLLSDVRKISYKKEKNGQYTLLLDVPADKVKMAMNVGGFGGSFNQDSKDKHNKDNTTSLNLSTTDESLVRQIKQKLEESVQFCQQSKVN
;
A
#
# COMPACT_ATOMS: atom_id res chain seq x y z
N MET A 1 0.12 -60.22 40.57
CA MET A 1 -0.77 -59.14 40.10
C MET A 1 0.04 -58.22 39.20
N LYS A 2 -0.55 -57.82 38.06
CA LYS A 2 0.07 -57.06 36.97
C LYS A 2 0.20 -55.58 37.35
N THR A 3 1.34 -54.95 37.06
CA THR A 3 1.40 -53.49 36.83
C THR A 3 2.10 -53.23 35.51
N SER A 4 1.28 -52.94 34.49
CA SER A 4 1.69 -52.40 33.20
C SER A 4 2.13 -50.95 33.36
N ILE A 5 3.34 -50.62 32.90
CA ILE A 5 3.74 -49.24 32.62
C ILE A 5 3.44 -49.01 31.13
N LYS A 6 2.34 -48.32 30.83
CA LYS A 6 2.01 -47.87 29.47
C LYS A 6 2.46 -46.42 29.30
N SER A 7 3.38 -46.24 28.35
CA SER A 7 3.44 -45.15 27.37
C SER A 7 3.07 -43.74 27.85
N GLY A 8 4.05 -42.99 28.34
CA GLY A 8 3.99 -41.54 28.50
C GLY A 8 5.04 -40.88 27.62
N LEU A 9 4.83 -40.81 26.31
CA LEU A 9 5.72 -40.07 25.40
C LEU A 9 5.05 -39.80 24.05
N ALA A 10 4.03 -38.93 24.02
CA ALA A 10 3.44 -38.50 22.75
C ALA A 10 2.59 -37.23 22.83
N VAL A 11 2.89 -36.22 23.66
CA VAL A 11 2.16 -34.94 23.58
C VAL A 11 3.05 -33.76 23.94
N ALA A 12 4.06 -33.47 23.11
CA ALA A 12 4.83 -32.22 23.26
C ALA A 12 5.45 -31.79 21.92
N PHE A 13 4.70 -31.80 20.81
CA PHE A 13 5.24 -31.34 19.52
C PHE A 13 4.28 -30.56 18.62
N THR A 14 3.10 -30.18 19.10
CA THR A 14 2.09 -29.48 18.26
C THR A 14 1.86 -28.01 18.59
N PHE A 15 2.52 -27.44 19.60
CA PHE A 15 2.30 -26.04 19.99
C PHE A 15 3.31 -25.02 19.44
N LEU A 16 4.40 -25.46 18.80
CA LEU A 16 5.49 -24.55 18.35
C LEU A 16 5.40 -24.09 16.88
N MET A 17 4.37 -24.51 16.13
CA MET A 17 4.23 -24.13 14.71
C MET A 17 3.42 -22.84 14.47
N PHE A 18 2.63 -22.37 15.45
CA PHE A 18 1.75 -21.21 15.26
C PHE A 18 2.39 -19.86 15.59
N ALA A 19 3.48 -19.83 16.37
CA ALA A 19 4.14 -18.58 16.75
C ALA A 19 5.14 -18.04 15.70
N ALA A 20 5.53 -18.86 14.71
CA ALA A 20 6.53 -18.48 13.69
C ALA A 20 5.93 -17.86 12.41
N LEU A 21 4.59 -17.91 12.23
CA LEU A 21 3.92 -17.40 11.02
C LEU A 21 3.78 -15.87 10.99
N GLN A 22 3.58 -15.23 12.15
CA GLN A 22 3.44 -13.78 12.26
C GLN A 22 4.70 -12.99 11.86
N PRO A 23 5.93 -13.36 12.28
CA PRO A 23 7.13 -12.61 11.87
C PRO A 23 7.44 -12.73 10.37
N ALA A 24 7.13 -13.87 9.74
CA ALA A 24 7.37 -14.07 8.31
C ALA A 24 6.46 -13.19 7.43
N GLN A 25 5.21 -12.99 7.84
CA GLN A 25 4.27 -12.10 7.15
C GLN A 25 4.71 -10.64 7.23
N ALA A 26 5.08 -10.16 8.43
CA ALA A 26 5.58 -8.80 8.62
C ALA A 26 6.88 -8.55 7.82
N GLN A 27 7.79 -9.53 7.77
CA GLN A 27 9.02 -9.43 7.00
C GLN A 27 8.76 -9.41 5.49
N THR A 28 7.78 -10.19 5.00
CA THR A 28 7.39 -10.21 3.58
C THR A 28 6.72 -8.91 3.18
N LEU A 29 5.84 -8.38 4.03
CA LEU A 29 5.19 -7.08 3.82
C LEU A 29 6.22 -5.94 3.76
N ALA A 30 7.21 -5.94 4.67
CA ALA A 30 8.30 -4.95 4.65
C ALA A 30 9.14 -5.04 3.36
N LYS A 31 9.48 -6.26 2.90
CA LYS A 31 10.21 -6.47 1.64
C LYS A 31 9.42 -6.02 0.42
N ASN A 32 8.12 -6.35 0.37
CA ASN A 32 7.24 -5.91 -0.71
C ASN A 32 7.09 -4.39 -0.70
N GLY A 33 6.89 -3.78 0.48
CA GLY A 33 6.87 -2.33 0.65
C GLY A 33 8.12 -1.64 0.12
N GLN A 34 9.31 -2.04 0.58
CA GLN A 34 10.58 -1.46 0.10
C GLN A 34 10.80 -1.62 -1.41
N TRP A 35 10.36 -2.74 -1.99
CA TRP A 35 10.46 -2.95 -3.44
C TRP A 35 9.48 -2.03 -4.19
N LEU A 36 8.24 -1.91 -3.70
CA LEU A 36 7.21 -1.05 -4.28
C LEU A 36 7.59 0.43 -4.19
N GLU A 37 8.13 0.90 -3.06
CA GLU A 37 8.68 2.25 -2.91
C GLU A 37 9.69 2.55 -4.02
N LYS A 38 10.67 1.67 -4.22
CA LYS A 38 11.69 1.84 -5.28
C LYS A 38 11.08 1.89 -6.67
N GLN A 39 10.08 1.05 -6.96
CA GLN A 39 9.42 1.07 -8.26
C GLN A 39 8.61 2.36 -8.45
N PHE A 40 7.86 2.80 -7.45
CA PHE A 40 7.08 4.02 -7.55
C PHE A 40 7.94 5.27 -7.65
N ASP A 41 9.01 5.37 -6.87
CA ASP A 41 9.97 6.47 -6.97
C ASP A 41 10.65 6.52 -8.35
N GLN A 42 10.79 5.38 -9.04
CA GLN A 42 11.36 5.31 -10.39
C GLN A 42 10.34 5.61 -11.49
N LEU A 43 9.12 5.10 -11.35
CA LEU A 43 8.10 5.11 -12.41
C LEU A 43 7.16 6.30 -12.32
N ILE A 44 6.93 6.86 -11.13
CA ILE A 44 6.04 7.98 -10.90
C ILE A 44 6.90 9.24 -10.73
N LYS A 45 7.63 9.58 -11.80
CA LYS A 45 8.37 10.84 -11.88
C LYS A 45 7.67 11.75 -12.86
N ASP A 46 7.22 12.91 -12.37
CA ASP A 46 6.92 13.99 -13.29
C ASP A 46 8.24 14.55 -13.82
N LYS A 47 8.30 14.81 -15.13
CA LYS A 47 9.55 15.17 -15.83
C LYS A 47 10.07 16.57 -15.50
N LYS A 48 9.43 17.27 -14.56
CA LYS A 48 9.83 18.60 -14.12
C LYS A 48 10.57 18.48 -12.80
N ASP A 49 11.87 18.80 -12.86
CA ASP A 49 12.80 18.77 -11.75
C ASP A 49 12.19 19.39 -10.47
N ASN A 50 11.91 18.52 -9.47
CA ASN A 50 11.52 18.77 -8.07
C ASN A 50 10.08 18.44 -7.62
N GLU A 51 9.20 17.90 -8.46
CA GLU A 51 7.82 17.54 -8.04
C GLU A 51 7.53 16.03 -8.16
N ALA A 52 8.34 15.21 -7.49
CA ALA A 52 8.13 13.75 -7.48
C ALA A 52 7.34 13.34 -6.23
N PRO A 53 6.18 12.66 -6.36
CA PRO A 53 5.51 12.07 -5.23
C PRO A 53 6.38 10.97 -4.62
N LYS A 54 6.65 11.07 -3.32
CA LYS A 54 7.38 10.08 -2.54
C LYS A 54 6.42 9.10 -1.93
N PHE A 55 6.62 7.81 -2.21
CA PHE A 55 5.80 6.76 -1.63
C PHE A 55 6.51 6.13 -0.43
N THR A 56 5.77 5.89 0.66
CA THR A 56 6.30 5.16 1.82
C THR A 56 5.30 4.12 2.33
N PHE A 57 5.80 2.95 2.69
CA PHE A 57 5.05 1.83 3.21
C PHE A 57 5.46 1.58 4.67
N LYS A 58 4.53 1.79 5.59
CA LYS A 58 4.72 1.54 7.02
C LYS A 58 3.76 0.45 7.46
N GLY A 59 4.22 -0.81 7.36
CA GLY A 59 3.37 -1.98 7.59
C GLY A 59 2.19 -1.97 6.61
N CYS A 60 0.96 -1.89 7.15
CA CYS A 60 -0.26 -1.86 6.35
C CYS A 60 -0.71 -0.46 5.91
N GLN A 61 0.10 0.57 6.14
CA GLN A 61 -0.20 1.93 5.71
C GLN A 61 0.68 2.31 4.52
N MET A 62 0.06 2.79 3.45
CA MET A 62 0.73 3.39 2.30
C MET A 62 0.52 4.91 2.37
N ASN A 63 1.61 5.67 2.26
CA ASN A 63 1.58 7.12 2.18
C ASN A 63 2.21 7.61 0.89
N MET A 64 1.74 8.76 0.44
CA MET A 64 2.23 9.49 -0.71
C MET A 64 2.39 10.94 -0.31
N ASP A 65 3.61 11.43 -0.34
CA ASP A 65 3.97 12.81 -0.02
C ASP A 65 4.36 13.53 -1.32
N LEU A 66 3.72 14.65 -1.62
CA LEU A 66 4.02 15.51 -2.76
C LEU A 66 4.34 16.90 -2.22
N ASP A 67 5.62 17.26 -2.25
CA ASP A 67 6.07 18.61 -1.90
C ASP A 67 6.38 19.38 -3.18
N THR A 68 5.59 20.40 -3.47
CA THR A 68 5.84 21.34 -4.56
C THR A 68 6.32 22.67 -4.01
N LYS A 69 7.41 23.18 -4.57
CA LYS A 69 7.97 24.49 -4.23
C LYS A 69 7.99 25.35 -5.47
N ASP A 70 7.02 26.26 -5.57
CA ASP A 70 7.15 27.39 -6.49
C ASP A 70 7.75 28.59 -5.74
N LYS A 71 8.39 29.49 -6.49
CA LYS A 71 9.32 30.54 -6.00
C LYS A 71 8.77 31.44 -4.88
N GLU A 72 7.47 31.44 -4.63
CA GLU A 72 6.81 32.25 -3.59
C GLU A 72 5.89 31.46 -2.66
N VAL A 73 5.59 30.18 -2.96
CA VAL A 73 4.63 29.35 -2.21
C VAL A 73 5.10 27.89 -2.15
N SER A 74 5.27 27.37 -0.93
CA SER A 74 5.44 25.93 -0.70
C SER A 74 4.09 25.26 -0.46
N VAL A 75 3.77 24.26 -1.26
CA VAL A 75 2.58 23.41 -1.08
C VAL A 75 3.05 21.98 -0.80
N GLY A 76 2.75 21.49 0.39
CA GLY A 76 2.95 20.10 0.76
C GLY A 76 1.62 19.37 0.78
N MET A 77 1.49 18.28 0.04
CA MET A 77 0.34 17.39 0.06
C MET A 77 0.76 16.03 0.59
N HIS A 78 0.09 15.57 1.64
CA HIS A 78 0.28 14.24 2.23
C HIS A 78 -1.02 13.46 2.06
N MET A 79 -0.93 12.31 1.40
CA MET A 79 -2.03 11.36 1.27
C MET A 79 -1.66 10.05 1.91
N GLY A 80 -2.59 9.42 2.62
CA GLY A 80 -2.36 8.13 3.23
C GLY A 80 -3.62 7.28 3.30
N TRP A 81 -3.46 5.98 3.06
CA TRP A 81 -4.53 5.00 3.19
C TRP A 81 -3.99 3.67 3.72
N LEU A 82 -4.89 2.86 4.27
CA LEU A 82 -4.55 1.51 4.70
C LEU A 82 -4.67 0.55 3.51
N LEU A 83 -3.69 -0.33 3.34
CA LEU A 83 -3.73 -1.42 2.37
C LEU A 83 -4.93 -2.35 2.64
N SER A 84 -5.35 -2.52 3.89
CA SER A 84 -6.55 -3.30 4.22
C SER A 84 -7.84 -2.76 3.60
N ASP A 85 -7.86 -1.45 3.31
CA ASP A 85 -9.05 -0.74 2.83
C ASP A 85 -9.08 -0.67 1.29
N VAL A 86 -8.02 -1.17 0.63
CA VAL A 86 -7.98 -1.35 -0.83
C VAL A 86 -8.89 -2.52 -1.20
N ARG A 87 -9.92 -2.25 -2.01
CA ARG A 87 -10.88 -3.27 -2.46
C ARG A 87 -10.42 -4.00 -3.71
N LYS A 88 -9.74 -3.28 -4.60
CA LYS A 88 -9.30 -3.80 -5.90
C LYS A 88 -8.08 -3.05 -6.40
N ILE A 89 -7.18 -3.79 -7.05
CA ILE A 89 -6.04 -3.23 -7.77
C ILE A 89 -6.16 -3.66 -9.24
N SER A 90 -6.16 -2.71 -10.15
CA SER A 90 -6.14 -2.96 -11.59
C SER A 90 -5.14 -2.04 -12.27
N TYR A 91 -4.86 -2.29 -13.55
CA TYR A 91 -4.08 -1.38 -14.37
C TYR A 91 -4.71 -1.24 -15.75
N LYS A 92 -4.48 -0.12 -16.41
CA LYS A 92 -4.90 0.14 -17.80
C LYS A 92 -3.72 0.64 -18.62
N LYS A 93 -3.70 0.28 -19.90
CA LYS A 93 -2.75 0.82 -20.86
C LYS A 93 -3.31 2.13 -21.43
N GLU A 94 -2.52 3.19 -21.38
CA GLU A 94 -2.86 4.50 -21.91
C GLU A 94 -2.51 4.62 -23.40
N LYS A 95 -3.08 5.63 -24.07
CA LYS A 95 -2.85 5.87 -25.51
C LYS A 95 -1.39 6.14 -25.86
N ASN A 96 -0.62 6.68 -24.91
CA ASN A 96 0.82 6.92 -25.06
C ASN A 96 1.68 5.65 -24.86
N GLY A 97 1.06 4.48 -24.66
CA GLY A 97 1.72 3.20 -24.42
C GLY A 97 2.16 2.96 -22.99
N GLN A 98 2.02 3.97 -22.11
CA GLN A 98 2.30 3.84 -20.68
C GLN A 98 1.15 3.15 -19.95
N TYR A 99 1.34 2.87 -18.66
CA TYR A 99 0.33 2.21 -17.83
C TYR A 99 -0.10 3.08 -16.65
N THR A 100 -1.37 3.02 -16.33
CA THR A 100 -1.94 3.63 -15.12
C THR A 100 -2.38 2.53 -14.18
N LEU A 101 -1.85 2.53 -12.96
CA LEU A 101 -2.29 1.68 -11.88
C LEU A 101 -3.51 2.32 -11.20
N LEU A 102 -4.50 1.51 -10.88
CA LEU A 102 -5.78 1.92 -10.33
C LEU A 102 -5.99 1.18 -9.01
N LEU A 103 -6.07 1.93 -7.90
CA LEU A 103 -6.35 1.40 -6.57
C LEU A 103 -7.75 1.87 -6.15
N ASP A 104 -8.69 0.94 -5.99
CA ASP A 104 -10.01 1.24 -5.46
C ASP A 104 -9.95 1.35 -3.93
N VAL A 105 -9.95 2.58 -3.43
CA VAL A 105 -9.87 2.91 -2.00
C VAL A 105 -11.02 3.86 -1.68
N PRO A 106 -11.93 3.50 -0.75
CA PRO A 106 -13.01 4.39 -0.36
C PRO A 106 -12.49 5.76 0.08
N ALA A 107 -13.08 6.86 -0.43
CA ALA A 107 -12.62 8.22 -0.17
C ALA A 107 -12.57 8.54 1.33
N ASP A 108 -13.52 8.04 2.12
CA ASP A 108 -13.55 8.22 3.58
C ASP A 108 -12.36 7.56 4.32
N LYS A 109 -11.63 6.66 3.65
CA LYS A 109 -10.42 5.98 4.16
C LYS A 109 -9.12 6.62 3.68
N VAL A 110 -9.20 7.54 2.72
CA VAL A 110 -8.07 8.34 2.27
C VAL A 110 -7.94 9.56 3.18
N LYS A 111 -6.84 9.61 3.92
CA LYS A 111 -6.46 10.76 4.73
C LYS A 111 -5.66 11.72 3.88
N MET A 112 -6.08 12.97 3.82
CA MET A 112 -5.34 14.03 3.16
C MET A 112 -4.91 15.09 4.17
N ALA A 113 -3.71 15.61 4.00
CA ALA A 113 -3.25 16.80 4.68
C ALA A 113 -2.57 17.71 3.65
N MET A 114 -2.95 18.98 3.64
CA MET A 114 -2.38 19.98 2.75
C MET A 114 -1.80 21.11 3.59
N ASN A 115 -0.55 21.48 3.29
CA ASN A 115 0.19 22.55 3.93
C ASN A 115 0.53 23.62 2.89
N VAL A 116 0.09 24.86 3.09
CA VAL A 116 0.41 25.99 2.21
C VAL A 116 0.99 27.12 3.05
N GLY A 117 2.25 27.49 2.81
CA GLY A 117 2.86 28.69 3.41
C GLY A 117 2.81 28.78 4.94
N GLY A 118 2.86 27.65 5.66
CA GLY A 118 2.81 27.59 7.13
C GLY A 118 1.41 27.39 7.73
N PHE A 119 0.36 27.39 6.92
CA PHE A 119 -1.00 26.99 7.32
C PHE A 119 -1.29 25.57 6.83
N GLY A 120 -1.57 24.66 7.76
CA GLY A 120 -1.84 23.25 7.48
C GLY A 120 -3.25 22.84 7.87
N GLY A 121 -3.93 22.12 6.99
CA GLY A 121 -5.25 21.52 7.23
C GLY A 121 -5.25 20.04 6.93
N SER A 122 -5.79 19.23 7.84
CA SER A 122 -6.05 17.80 7.60
C SER A 122 -7.53 17.57 7.39
N PHE A 123 -7.87 16.84 6.33
CA PHE A 123 -9.24 16.51 5.98
C PHE A 123 -9.28 15.09 5.43
N ASN A 124 -10.35 14.37 5.73
CA ASN A 124 -10.66 13.14 5.00
C ASN A 124 -11.32 13.54 3.68
N GLN A 125 -11.11 12.75 2.62
CA GLN A 125 -11.78 13.01 1.35
C GLN A 125 -13.30 12.83 1.54
N ASP A 126 -14.04 13.94 1.50
CA ASP A 126 -15.48 13.92 1.74
C ASP A 126 -16.18 13.21 0.55
N SER A 127 -16.92 12.13 0.83
CA SER A 127 -17.69 11.36 -0.19
C SER A 127 -18.94 12.10 -0.71
N LYS A 128 -19.03 13.42 -0.52
CA LYS A 128 -20.24 14.21 -0.82
C LYS A 128 -20.41 14.58 -2.29
N ASP A 129 -19.40 14.37 -3.12
CA ASP A 129 -19.55 14.39 -4.57
C ASP A 129 -20.21 13.09 -5.06
N LYS A 130 -21.55 13.07 -4.97
CA LYS A 130 -22.45 12.01 -5.46
C LYS A 130 -22.34 11.71 -6.97
N HIS A 131 -21.43 12.39 -7.69
CA HIS A 131 -21.22 12.23 -9.12
C HIS A 131 -20.00 11.37 -9.49
N ASN A 132 -19.14 10.96 -8.54
CA ASN A 132 -18.02 10.09 -8.84
C ASN A 132 -18.18 8.75 -8.09
N LYS A 133 -18.81 7.78 -8.75
CA LYS A 133 -18.98 6.40 -8.24
C LYS A 133 -17.67 5.64 -8.13
N ASP A 134 -16.58 6.17 -8.69
CA ASP A 134 -15.28 5.54 -8.76
C ASP A 134 -14.29 6.26 -7.82
N ASN A 135 -14.32 5.91 -6.52
CA ASN A 135 -13.28 6.29 -5.56
C ASN A 135 -11.98 5.50 -5.85
N THR A 136 -11.42 5.70 -7.04
CA THR A 136 -10.21 5.02 -7.49
C THR A 136 -9.05 5.99 -7.49
N THR A 137 -8.04 5.72 -6.67
CA THR A 137 -6.75 6.42 -6.71
C THR A 137 -5.97 5.92 -7.92
N SER A 138 -5.73 6.79 -8.89
CA SER A 138 -4.96 6.48 -10.10
C SER A 138 -3.51 6.93 -9.97
N LEU A 139 -2.56 6.03 -10.22
CA LEU A 139 -1.12 6.29 -10.26
C LEU A 139 -0.60 6.06 -11.67
N ASN A 140 -0.13 7.11 -12.33
CA ASN A 140 0.45 7.01 -13.68
C ASN A 140 1.88 6.48 -13.58
N LEU A 141 2.14 5.33 -14.20
CA LEU A 141 3.45 4.71 -14.23
C LEU A 141 4.13 5.03 -15.56
N SER A 142 5.29 5.71 -15.50
CA SER A 142 6.13 6.03 -16.66
C SER A 142 6.90 4.81 -17.15
N THR A 143 6.19 3.73 -17.50
CA THR A 143 6.74 2.50 -18.08
C THR A 143 5.84 1.98 -19.19
N THR A 144 6.46 1.36 -20.19
CA THR A 144 5.78 0.58 -21.24
C THR A 144 5.91 -0.93 -21.02
N ASP A 145 6.65 -1.36 -19.98
CA ASP A 145 6.85 -2.76 -19.62
C ASP A 145 5.67 -3.31 -18.82
N GLU A 146 4.83 -4.12 -19.47
CA GLU A 146 3.67 -4.74 -18.83
C GLU A 146 4.07 -5.79 -17.78
N SER A 147 5.20 -6.48 -17.95
CA SER A 147 5.67 -7.49 -16.99
C SER A 147 5.96 -6.84 -15.64
N LEU A 148 6.60 -5.66 -15.67
CA LEU A 148 6.85 -4.87 -14.47
C LEU A 148 5.55 -4.42 -13.81
N VAL A 149 4.59 -3.92 -14.59
CA VAL A 149 3.28 -3.49 -14.08
C VAL A 149 2.51 -4.65 -13.45
N ARG A 150 2.57 -5.85 -14.03
CA ARG A 150 1.99 -7.07 -13.46
C ARG A 150 2.64 -7.44 -12.12
N GLN A 151 3.97 -7.34 -12.01
CA GLN A 151 4.68 -7.59 -10.75
C GLN A 151 4.29 -6.58 -9.65
N ILE A 152 4.17 -5.30 -10.02
CA ILE A 152 3.69 -4.24 -9.10
C ILE A 152 2.28 -4.58 -8.61
N LYS A 153 1.36 -4.92 -9.53
CA LYS A 153 -0.01 -5.33 -9.20
C LYS A 153 0.02 -6.51 -8.22
N GLN A 154 0.73 -7.58 -8.54
CA GLN A 154 0.79 -8.79 -7.73
C GLN A 154 1.31 -8.52 -6.32
N LYS A 155 2.41 -7.77 -6.19
CA LYS A 155 2.99 -7.45 -4.87
C LYS A 155 2.09 -6.56 -4.02
N LEU A 156 1.35 -5.65 -4.65
CA LEU A 156 0.32 -4.88 -3.95
C LEU A 156 -0.83 -5.79 -3.51
N GLU A 157 -1.33 -6.67 -4.38
CA GLU A 157 -2.41 -7.62 -4.04
C GLU A 157 -2.00 -8.54 -2.89
N GLU A 158 -0.79 -9.09 -2.90
CA GLU A 158 -0.23 -9.87 -1.79
C GLU A 158 -0.19 -9.05 -0.49
N SER A 159 0.28 -7.80 -0.55
CA SER A 159 0.38 -6.91 0.60
C SER A 159 -1.00 -6.55 1.18
N VAL A 160 -1.98 -6.30 0.31
CA VAL A 160 -3.39 -6.06 0.68
C VAL A 160 -3.97 -7.29 1.37
N GLN A 161 -3.76 -8.48 0.81
CA GLN A 161 -4.26 -9.73 1.40
C GLN A 161 -3.67 -9.98 2.80
N PHE A 162 -2.36 -9.77 2.99
CA PHE A 162 -1.76 -9.89 4.32
C PHE A 162 -2.37 -8.92 5.33
N CYS A 163 -2.62 -7.68 4.91
CA CYS A 163 -3.21 -6.66 5.77
C CYS A 163 -4.69 -6.90 6.07
N GLN A 164 -5.44 -7.52 5.16
CA GLN A 164 -6.83 -7.92 5.40
C GLN A 164 -6.91 -9.12 6.34
N GLN A 165 -6.05 -10.12 6.17
CA GLN A 165 -5.98 -11.29 7.05
C GLN A 165 -5.57 -10.93 8.48
N SER A 166 -4.68 -9.96 8.64
CA SER A 166 -4.23 -9.45 9.95
C SER A 166 -5.31 -8.66 10.70
N LYS A 167 -6.39 -8.23 10.02
CA LYS A 167 -7.52 -7.49 10.61
C LYS A 167 -8.59 -8.41 11.20
N VAL A 168 -8.56 -9.70 10.84
CA VAL A 168 -9.56 -10.73 11.21
C VAL A 168 -9.09 -11.59 12.38
N ASN A 169 -7.81 -11.49 12.76
CA ASN A 169 -7.25 -12.07 13.98
C ASN A 169 -7.13 -11.01 15.09
#